data_AF-A0A1V5ZJR8-F1
#
_entry.id   AF-A0A1V5ZJR8-F1
#
_cell.length_a   1.000
_cell.length_b   1.000
_cell.length_c   1.000
_cell.angle_alpha   90.00
_cell.angle_beta   90.00
_cell.angle_gamma   90.00
#
_symmetry.space_group_name_H-M   'P 1'
#
loop_
_entity.id
_entity.type
_entity.pdbx_description
1 polymer ?
#
loop_
_entity_poly.entity_id
_entity_poly.type
_entity_poly.pdbx_seq_one_letter_code
_entity_poly.pdbx_strand_id
1 'polypeptide(L)'
;MPWMHLYSPQLNRGVYLGAHDPVRRMKAVQLLQYPGIASNRSDGNWPRPEELNGTPVGVSLNFVHFAYQPAGERFTASPVVLRFHDGDASEASRFYGAWFKNTFGSVEAASMPAKLRELDRIPFADIAAIAREFKTQGGEVLLLKDWKTGGQHNGIADFHPDDELGGVDGLTAWPRLHGPAMTWTSGSS
;
A
#
# COMPACT_ATOMS: atom_id res chain seq x y z
N MET A 1 -5.01 -2.44 -1.77
CA MET A 1 -5.93 -2.12 -0.65
C MET A 1 -6.82 -3.34 -0.43
N PRO A 2 -6.56 -4.20 0.57
CA PRO A 2 -7.32 -5.44 0.73
C PRO A 2 -8.67 -5.23 1.42
N TRP A 3 -8.97 -4.03 1.90
CA TRP A 3 -10.26 -3.68 2.49
C TRP A 3 -10.57 -2.19 2.35
N MET A 4 -11.85 -1.85 2.55
CA MET A 4 -12.38 -0.50 2.68
C MET A 4 -13.41 -0.43 3.82
N HIS A 5 -13.72 0.78 4.26
CA HIS A 5 -14.69 1.02 5.32
C HIS A 5 -15.57 2.23 4.98
N LEU A 6 -16.89 2.05 5.06
CA LEU A 6 -17.88 3.10 4.92
C LEU A 6 -18.44 3.43 6.30
N TYR A 7 -18.38 4.70 6.72
CA TYR A 7 -18.73 5.11 8.07
C TYR A 7 -19.84 6.16 8.08
N SER A 8 -20.81 5.99 8.99
CA SER A 8 -21.80 7.01 9.33
C SER A 8 -21.50 7.58 10.73
N PRO A 9 -20.99 8.82 10.82
CA PRO A 9 -20.75 9.48 12.10
C PRO A 9 -22.03 9.66 12.93
N GLN A 10 -23.17 9.92 12.27
CA GLN A 10 -24.46 10.15 12.93
C GLN A 10 -24.97 8.90 13.64
N LEU A 11 -24.71 7.73 13.05
CA LEU A 11 -25.14 6.44 13.61
C LEU A 11 -24.04 5.78 14.44
N ASN A 12 -22.82 6.33 14.46
CA ASN A 12 -21.61 5.70 14.98
C ASN A 12 -21.47 4.25 14.49
N ARG A 13 -21.78 4.01 13.21
CA ARG A 13 -21.80 2.69 12.60
C ARG A 13 -21.03 2.64 11.30
N GLY A 14 -20.30 1.54 11.14
CA GLY A 14 -19.41 1.25 10.04
C GLY A 14 -19.79 -0.01 9.28
N VAL A 15 -19.42 -0.05 8.00
CA VAL A 15 -19.43 -1.25 7.17
C VAL A 15 -18.01 -1.51 6.70
N TYR A 16 -17.43 -2.59 7.20
CA TYR A 16 -16.17 -3.15 6.72
C TYR A 16 -16.45 -4.02 5.48
N LEU A 17 -15.66 -3.81 4.43
CA LEU A 17 -15.63 -4.68 3.25
C LEU A 17 -14.17 -5.06 2.97
N GLY A 18 -13.85 -6.35 3.02
CA GLY A 18 -12.49 -6.83 2.80
C GLY A 18 -12.41 -8.10 1.99
N ALA A 19 -11.37 -8.20 1.16
CA ALA A 19 -10.92 -9.46 0.59
C ALA A 19 -9.89 -10.09 1.52
N HIS A 20 -10.29 -11.18 2.16
CA HIS A 20 -9.42 -12.01 2.99
C HIS A 20 -8.71 -13.02 2.09
N ASP A 21 -7.87 -12.50 1.19
CA ASP A 21 -7.12 -13.30 0.21
C ASP A 21 -5.69 -13.58 0.71
N PRO A 22 -5.30 -14.84 0.93
CA PRO A 22 -3.91 -15.18 1.22
C PRO A 22 -2.98 -14.92 0.03
N VAL A 23 -3.53 -14.78 -1.19
CA VAL A 23 -2.77 -14.55 -2.42
C VAL A 23 -2.82 -13.07 -2.83
N ARG A 24 -1.65 -12.49 -3.09
CA ARG A 24 -1.56 -11.13 -3.63
C ARG A 24 -2.07 -11.08 -5.06
N ARG A 25 -3.26 -10.52 -5.27
CA ARG A 25 -3.90 -10.36 -6.58
C ARG A 25 -4.59 -9.01 -6.68
N MET A 26 -4.65 -8.44 -7.90
CA MET A 26 -5.43 -7.25 -8.20
C MET A 26 -6.93 -7.54 -7.99
N LYS A 27 -7.63 -6.60 -7.37
CA LYS A 27 -9.07 -6.62 -7.12
C LYS A 27 -9.61 -5.21 -7.27
N ALA A 28 -10.88 -5.08 -7.65
CA ALA A 28 -11.55 -3.79 -7.69
C ALA A 28 -12.88 -3.86 -6.93
N VAL A 29 -13.27 -2.74 -6.34
CA VAL A 29 -14.63 -2.53 -5.82
C VAL A 29 -15.29 -1.52 -6.76
N GLN A 30 -16.50 -1.85 -7.22
CA GLN A 30 -17.28 -0.98 -8.08
C GLN A 30 -18.59 -0.64 -7.39
N LEU A 31 -18.82 0.65 -7.16
CA LEU A 31 -20.09 1.19 -6.67
C LEU A 31 -20.82 1.81 -7.85
N LEU A 32 -22.04 1.35 -8.11
CA LEU A 32 -22.86 1.81 -9.22
C LEU A 32 -24.22 2.24 -8.70
N GLN A 33 -24.59 3.50 -8.92
CA GLN A 33 -25.94 3.96 -8.65
C GLN A 33 -26.87 3.55 -9.78
N TYR A 34 -28.04 3.01 -9.44
CA TYR A 34 -29.10 2.64 -10.37
C TYR A 34 -30.42 3.29 -9.94
N PRO A 35 -31.12 4.05 -10.82
CA PRO A 35 -30.62 4.52 -12.11
C PRO A 35 -29.47 5.52 -11.95
N GLY A 36 -28.51 5.49 -12.87
CA GLY A 36 -27.34 6.37 -12.91
C GLY A 36 -27.66 7.77 -13.44
N ILE A 37 -28.74 8.38 -12.96
CA ILE A 37 -29.28 9.67 -13.43
C ILE A 37 -28.81 10.86 -12.59
N ALA A 38 -27.94 10.62 -11.61
CA ALA A 38 -27.40 11.68 -10.78
C ALA A 38 -26.51 12.63 -11.59
N SER A 39 -26.85 13.91 -11.56
CA SER A 39 -25.99 14.99 -12.05
C SER A 39 -25.10 15.51 -10.92
N ASN A 40 -23.95 16.08 -11.29
CA ASN A 40 -23.04 16.68 -10.30
C ASN A 40 -23.64 17.99 -9.78
N ARG A 41 -23.93 18.06 -8.48
CA ARG A 41 -24.56 19.22 -7.82
C ARG A 41 -23.81 19.61 -6.56
N SER A 42 -23.90 20.88 -6.17
CA SER A 42 -23.26 21.41 -4.96
C SER A 42 -23.87 20.86 -3.65
N ASP A 43 -25.12 20.42 -3.70
CA ASP A 43 -25.87 19.85 -2.56
C ASP A 43 -25.90 18.32 -2.55
N GLY A 44 -25.23 17.67 -3.51
CA GLY A 44 -25.05 16.23 -3.55
C GLY A 44 -25.61 15.54 -4.79
N ASN A 45 -25.04 14.37 -5.08
CA ASN A 45 -25.28 13.63 -6.32
C ASN A 45 -26.23 12.45 -6.10
N TRP A 46 -27.10 12.50 -5.09
CA TRP A 46 -28.17 11.51 -4.95
C TRP A 46 -29.39 11.95 -5.77
N PRO A 47 -30.10 11.06 -6.48
CA PRO A 47 -31.32 11.42 -7.19
C PRO A 47 -32.40 11.91 -6.23
N ARG A 48 -33.10 12.98 -6.64
CA ARG A 48 -34.24 13.50 -5.89
C ARG A 48 -35.52 12.75 -6.24
N PRO A 49 -36.51 12.68 -5.33
CA PRO A 49 -37.77 11.97 -5.58
C PRO A 49 -38.46 12.37 -6.89
N GLU A 50 -38.46 13.67 -7.22
CA GLU A 50 -39.05 14.20 -8.45
C GLU A 50 -38.32 13.74 -9.73
N GLU A 51 -37.02 13.45 -9.66
CA GLU A 51 -36.21 12.95 -10.79
C GLU A 51 -36.44 11.46 -11.03
N LEU A 52 -36.84 10.73 -9.98
CA LEU A 52 -37.04 9.30 -10.03
C LEU A 52 -38.40 8.92 -10.63
N ASN A 53 -39.41 9.78 -10.52
CA ASN A 53 -40.78 9.51 -10.99
C ASN A 53 -41.29 8.12 -10.55
N GLY A 54 -41.02 7.74 -9.30
CA GLY A 54 -41.37 6.43 -8.73
C GLY A 54 -40.40 5.27 -9.05
N THR A 55 -39.35 5.51 -9.84
CA THR A 55 -38.30 4.51 -10.12
C THR A 55 -37.48 4.22 -8.87
N PRO A 56 -37.29 2.95 -8.47
CA PRO A 56 -36.41 2.62 -7.35
C PRO A 56 -34.98 3.11 -7.59
N VAL A 57 -34.37 3.67 -6.54
CA VAL A 57 -32.96 4.08 -6.56
C VAL A 57 -32.15 3.27 -5.55
N GLY A 58 -30.93 2.90 -5.93
CA GLY A 58 -30.00 2.24 -5.02
C GLY A 58 -28.56 2.26 -5.53
N VAL A 59 -27.67 1.66 -4.74
CA VAL A 59 -26.28 1.41 -5.13
C VAL A 59 -26.04 -0.09 -5.17
N SER A 60 -25.51 -0.57 -6.30
CA SER A 60 -24.91 -1.88 -6.40
C SER A 60 -23.44 -1.80 -5.98
N LEU A 61 -23.03 -2.71 -5.12
CA LEU A 61 -21.64 -2.89 -4.71
C LEU A 61 -21.14 -4.21 -5.29
N ASN A 62 -20.18 -4.11 -6.21
CA ASN A 62 -19.59 -5.25 -6.88
C ASN A 62 -18.14 -5.42 -6.42
N PHE A 63 -17.78 -6.65 -6.11
CA PHE A 63 -16.42 -7.03 -5.79
C PHE A 63 -15.85 -7.81 -6.98
N VAL A 64 -14.82 -7.29 -7.62
CA VAL A 64 -14.29 -7.80 -8.89
C VAL A 64 -12.94 -8.48 -8.64
N HIS A 65 -12.86 -9.76 -9.03
CA HIS A 65 -11.62 -10.52 -9.07
C HIS A 65 -11.06 -10.56 -10.49
N PHE A 66 -9.80 -10.18 -10.64
CA PHE A 66 -9.06 -10.39 -11.88
C PHE A 66 -8.32 -11.72 -11.79
N ALA A 67 -8.75 -12.72 -12.57
CA ALA A 67 -8.23 -14.07 -12.45
C ALA A 67 -6.77 -14.20 -12.94
N TYR A 68 -6.42 -13.55 -14.06
CA TYR A 68 -5.12 -13.70 -14.74
C TYR A 68 -4.73 -15.18 -14.99
N GLN A 69 -5.71 -16.02 -15.34
CA GLN A 69 -5.49 -17.44 -15.65
C GLN A 69 -5.86 -17.73 -17.11
N PRO A 70 -5.25 -18.75 -17.73
CA PRO A 70 -5.66 -19.22 -19.05
C PRO A 70 -7.16 -19.54 -19.13
N ALA A 71 -7.72 -19.44 -20.33
CA ALA A 71 -9.12 -19.80 -20.57
C ALA A 71 -9.35 -21.28 -20.26
N GLY A 72 -10.46 -21.59 -19.59
CA GLY A 72 -10.82 -22.95 -19.18
C GLY A 72 -10.24 -23.39 -17.84
N GLU A 73 -9.35 -22.62 -17.23
CA GLU A 73 -8.78 -22.94 -15.92
C GLU A 73 -9.74 -22.62 -14.76
N ARG A 74 -9.61 -23.40 -13.68
CA ARG A 74 -10.42 -23.20 -12.49
C ARG A 74 -9.87 -22.05 -11.64
N PHE A 75 -10.64 -20.97 -11.59
CA PHE A 75 -10.37 -19.86 -10.68
C PHE A 75 -11.02 -20.07 -9.31
N THR A 76 -10.23 -19.90 -8.24
CA THR A 76 -10.74 -19.84 -6.86
C THR A 76 -10.64 -18.40 -6.36
N ALA A 77 -11.80 -17.76 -6.22
CA ALA A 77 -11.94 -16.40 -5.70
C ALA A 77 -11.60 -16.35 -4.21
N SER A 78 -11.14 -15.18 -3.75
CA SER A 78 -10.95 -14.95 -2.32
C SER A 78 -12.27 -14.80 -1.58
N PRO A 79 -12.38 -15.22 -0.32
CA PRO A 79 -13.47 -14.82 0.54
C PRO A 79 -13.59 -13.29 0.59
N VAL A 80 -14.81 -12.78 0.36
CA VAL A 80 -15.17 -11.37 0.54
C VAL A 80 -16.02 -11.29 1.80
N VAL A 81 -15.58 -10.47 2.74
CA VAL A 81 -16.23 -10.28 4.04
C VAL A 81 -16.88 -8.91 4.06
N LEU A 82 -18.18 -8.88 4.33
CA LEU A 82 -18.93 -7.67 4.65
C LEU A 82 -19.36 -7.76 6.11
N ARG A 83 -19.04 -6.73 6.90
CA ARG A 83 -19.34 -6.70 8.34
C ARG A 83 -19.84 -5.32 8.76
N PHE A 84 -21.04 -5.28 9.31
CA PHE A 84 -21.53 -4.12 10.05
C PHE A 84 -20.94 -4.14 11.47
N HIS A 85 -20.55 -2.97 11.97
CA HIS A 85 -20.01 -2.82 13.31
C HIS A 85 -20.30 -1.42 13.85
N ASP A 86 -20.24 -1.29 15.17
CA ASP A 86 -20.19 0.02 15.81
C ASP A 86 -18.76 0.57 15.76
N GLY A 87 -18.64 1.89 15.85
CA GLY A 87 -17.35 2.58 15.83
C GLY A 87 -16.82 2.85 14.42
N ASP A 88 -15.57 3.30 14.37
CA ASP A 88 -14.96 3.93 13.20
C ASP A 88 -13.94 3.02 12.48
N ALA A 89 -13.10 3.63 11.64
CA ALA A 89 -12.08 2.93 10.87
C ALA A 89 -11.04 2.20 11.76
N SER A 90 -10.83 2.64 12.99
CA SER A 90 -9.95 1.97 13.95
C SER A 90 -10.52 0.59 14.29
N GLU A 91 -11.82 0.49 14.55
CA GLU A 91 -12.48 -0.79 14.80
C GLU A 91 -12.45 -1.68 13.55
N ALA A 92 -12.77 -1.10 12.38
CA ALA A 92 -12.70 -1.82 11.11
C ALA A 92 -11.31 -2.42 10.83
N SER A 93 -10.24 -1.67 11.15
CA SER A 93 -8.86 -2.12 10.95
C SER A 93 -8.52 -3.37 11.76
N ARG A 94 -9.13 -3.54 12.94
CA ARG A 94 -8.91 -4.71 13.81
C ARG A 94 -9.39 -5.99 13.16
N PHE A 95 -10.46 -5.96 12.36
CA PHE A 95 -10.96 -7.15 11.67
C PHE A 95 -9.94 -7.68 10.65
N TYR A 96 -9.40 -6.78 9.83
CA TYR A 96 -8.35 -7.17 8.89
C TYR A 96 -7.07 -7.58 9.62
N GLY A 97 -6.66 -6.83 10.64
CA GLY A 97 -5.47 -7.15 11.43
C GLY A 97 -5.55 -8.50 12.12
N ALA A 98 -6.70 -8.85 12.70
CA ALA A 98 -6.93 -10.15 13.32
C ALA A 98 -6.87 -11.29 12.30
N TRP A 99 -7.55 -11.14 11.15
CA TRP A 99 -7.46 -12.12 10.08
C TRP A 99 -6.03 -12.28 9.56
N PHE A 100 -5.33 -11.16 9.31
CA PHE A 100 -3.97 -11.15 8.78
C PHE A 100 -3.02 -11.87 9.74
N LYS A 101 -3.06 -11.51 11.03
CA LYS A 101 -2.25 -12.14 12.08
C LYS A 101 -2.54 -13.64 12.18
N ASN A 102 -3.80 -14.05 12.09
CA ASN A 102 -4.17 -15.46 12.14
C ASN A 102 -3.72 -16.23 10.89
N THR A 103 -3.70 -15.58 9.72
CA THR A 103 -3.40 -16.20 8.43
C THR A 103 -1.90 -16.31 8.16
N PHE A 104 -1.14 -15.26 8.46
CA PHE A 104 0.29 -15.15 8.14
C PHE A 104 1.19 -15.25 9.38
N GLY A 105 0.61 -15.34 10.57
CA GLY A 105 1.34 -15.30 11.83
C GLY A 105 1.75 -13.88 12.22
N SER A 106 2.46 -13.77 13.34
CA SER A 106 3.21 -12.57 13.71
C SER A 106 4.69 -12.87 13.53
N VAL A 107 5.36 -12.09 12.69
CA VAL A 107 6.80 -11.93 12.83
C VAL A 107 6.99 -11.07 14.07
N GLU A 108 7.93 -11.40 14.97
CA GLU A 108 8.36 -10.39 15.94
C GLU A 108 8.72 -9.16 15.14
N ALA A 109 8.11 -8.02 15.49
CA ALA A 109 8.53 -6.76 14.91
C ALA A 109 10.01 -6.64 15.25
N ALA A 110 10.87 -6.74 14.23
CA ALA A 110 12.25 -6.31 14.39
C ALA A 110 12.17 -4.92 15.04
N SER A 111 12.84 -4.75 16.17
CA SER A 111 12.75 -3.50 16.93
C SER A 111 12.97 -2.36 15.96
N MET A 112 11.95 -1.53 15.76
CA MET A 112 12.10 -0.36 14.92
C MET A 112 13.25 0.45 15.52
N PRO A 113 14.25 0.85 14.72
CA PRO A 113 15.39 1.60 15.24
C PRO A 113 14.86 2.85 15.93
N ALA A 114 15.30 3.11 17.18
CA ALA A 114 14.77 4.21 17.96
C ALA A 114 15.16 5.57 17.36
N LYS A 115 16.25 5.61 16.58
CA LYS A 115 16.70 6.79 15.84
C LYS A 115 17.08 6.46 14.40
N LEU A 116 16.17 6.80 13.49
CA LEU A 116 16.35 6.75 12.04
C LEU A 116 16.57 8.16 11.49
N ARG A 117 17.45 8.30 10.51
CA ARG A 117 17.62 9.53 9.71
C ARG A 117 17.46 9.20 8.24
N GLU A 118 16.58 9.93 7.57
CA GLU A 118 16.47 9.89 6.11
C GLU A 118 17.57 10.75 5.49
N LEU A 119 18.16 10.26 4.40
CA LEU A 119 19.15 10.99 3.61
C LEU A 119 18.63 11.14 2.19
N ASP A 120 18.31 12.37 1.81
CA ASP A 120 17.85 12.70 0.46
C ASP A 120 19.05 12.99 -0.45
N ARG A 121 19.10 12.34 -1.61
CA ARG A 121 20.06 12.55 -2.73
C ARG A 121 21.43 13.12 -2.33
N ILE A 122 22.26 12.27 -1.71
CA ILE A 122 23.64 12.61 -1.33
C ILE A 122 24.67 11.76 -2.08
N PRO A 123 25.87 12.27 -2.35
CA PRO A 123 26.96 11.46 -2.90
C PRO A 123 27.28 10.26 -2.00
N PHE A 124 27.48 9.08 -2.60
CA PHE A 124 27.72 7.85 -1.83
C PHE A 124 28.98 7.92 -0.96
N ALA A 125 29.97 8.72 -1.39
CA ALA A 125 31.21 8.95 -0.64
C ALA A 125 30.98 9.63 0.73
N ASP A 126 29.93 10.45 0.85
CA ASP A 126 29.67 11.26 2.05
C ASP A 126 28.90 10.50 3.13
N ILE A 127 28.15 9.46 2.74
CA ILE A 127 27.30 8.69 3.64
C ILE A 127 28.13 8.17 4.84
N ALA A 128 29.43 7.88 4.68
CA ALA A 128 30.24 7.22 5.69
C ALA A 128 30.61 8.18 6.81
N ALA A 129 30.89 9.43 6.44
CA ALA A 129 31.09 10.50 7.40
C ALA A 129 29.78 10.79 8.15
N ILE A 130 28.67 10.88 7.42
CA ILE A 130 27.33 11.11 7.99
C ILE A 130 26.93 9.97 8.94
N ALA A 131 27.20 8.72 8.60
CA ALA A 131 26.93 7.56 9.43
C ALA A 131 27.72 7.59 10.74
N ARG A 132 29.02 7.93 10.67
CA ARG A 132 29.86 8.06 11.87
C ARG A 132 29.35 9.19 12.77
N GLU A 133 29.03 10.34 12.21
CA GLU A 133 28.48 11.47 12.97
C GLU A 133 27.12 11.11 13.59
N PHE A 134 26.21 10.52 12.82
CA PHE A 134 24.90 10.14 13.34
C PHE A 134 25.01 9.10 14.45
N LYS A 135 25.97 8.18 14.35
CA LYS A 135 26.26 7.20 15.40
C LYS A 135 26.71 7.85 16.71
N THR A 136 27.49 8.94 16.69
CA THR A 136 27.86 9.66 17.93
C THR A 136 26.66 10.32 18.61
N GLN A 137 25.59 10.60 17.86
CA GLN A 137 24.32 11.13 18.34
C GLN A 137 23.35 10.02 18.81
N GLY A 138 23.81 8.76 18.80
CA GLY A 138 23.02 7.57 19.12
C GLY A 138 22.09 7.12 17.99
N GLY A 139 22.34 7.56 16.76
CA GLY A 139 21.61 7.11 15.58
C GLY A 139 21.90 5.66 15.22
N GLU A 140 20.88 4.96 14.72
CA GLU A 140 20.94 3.52 14.43
C GLU A 140 20.86 3.21 12.94
N VAL A 141 20.00 3.92 12.20
CA VAL A 141 19.70 3.62 10.80
C VAL A 141 19.70 4.88 9.94
N LEU A 142 20.37 4.79 8.79
CA LEU A 142 20.24 5.73 7.69
C LEU A 142 19.34 5.13 6.62
N LEU A 143 18.29 5.84 6.22
CA LEU A 143 17.41 5.47 5.11
C LEU A 143 17.76 6.31 3.88
N LEU A 144 18.30 5.68 2.84
CA LEU A 144 18.64 6.37 1.60
C LEU A 144 17.39 6.60 0.74
N LYS A 145 17.19 7.84 0.31
CA LYS A 145 16.12 8.26 -0.61
C LYS A 145 16.72 8.92 -1.84
N ASP A 146 16.00 8.86 -2.95
CA ASP A 146 16.41 9.47 -4.22
C ASP A 146 17.84 9.09 -4.70
N TRP A 147 18.31 7.89 -4.33
CA TRP A 147 19.66 7.40 -4.66
C TRP A 147 19.79 6.84 -6.08
N LYS A 148 18.66 6.57 -6.73
CA LYS A 148 18.59 5.94 -8.06
C LYS A 148 18.44 6.98 -9.17
N THR A 149 18.82 6.62 -10.38
CA THR A 149 18.65 7.45 -11.58
C THR A 149 17.18 7.91 -11.73
N GLY A 150 17.01 9.21 -11.89
CA GLY A 150 15.72 9.88 -12.02
C GLY A 150 14.92 10.02 -10.72
N GLY A 151 15.45 9.59 -9.57
CA GLY A 151 14.81 9.77 -8.27
C GLY A 151 13.74 8.72 -7.93
N GLN A 152 13.23 8.79 -6.70
CA GLN A 152 12.36 7.80 -6.05
C GLN A 152 10.99 7.68 -6.72
N HIS A 153 10.51 8.75 -7.37
CA HIS A 153 9.15 8.84 -7.89
C HIS A 153 9.04 9.08 -9.40
N ASN A 154 10.06 8.72 -10.20
CA ASN A 154 10.02 8.88 -11.66
C ASN A 154 9.07 7.92 -12.40
N GLY A 155 8.41 6.99 -11.69
CA GLY A 155 7.49 6.03 -12.31
C GLY A 155 8.18 4.95 -13.15
N ILE A 156 9.52 4.91 -13.17
CA ILE A 156 10.31 3.92 -13.89
C ILE A 156 10.84 2.90 -12.86
N ALA A 157 10.57 1.63 -13.10
CA ALA A 157 11.07 0.50 -12.30
C ALA A 157 12.55 0.19 -12.58
N ASP A 158 13.37 1.25 -12.65
CA ASP A 158 14.81 1.20 -12.77
C ASP A 158 15.41 1.59 -11.42
N PHE A 159 16.32 0.75 -10.92
CA PHE A 159 16.99 0.86 -9.64
C PHE A 159 18.51 1.04 -9.81
N HIS A 160 18.95 1.52 -10.97
CA HIS A 160 20.33 1.88 -11.20
C HIS A 160 20.76 3.01 -10.24
N PRO A 161 21.87 2.87 -9.49
CA PRO A 161 22.42 3.96 -8.69
C PRO A 161 22.78 5.14 -9.58
N ASP A 162 22.45 6.34 -9.13
CA ASP A 162 22.66 7.54 -9.94
C ASP A 162 24.17 7.86 -10.10
N ASP A 163 24.61 8.05 -11.34
CA ASP A 163 26.01 8.35 -11.68
C ASP A 163 26.48 9.66 -11.02
N GLU A 164 25.60 10.65 -10.84
CA GLU A 164 25.94 11.91 -10.14
C GLU A 164 26.28 11.70 -8.67
N LEU A 165 25.81 10.60 -8.08
CA LEU A 165 26.08 10.23 -6.69
C LEU A 165 27.31 9.31 -6.56
N GLY A 166 27.94 8.96 -7.69
CA GLY A 166 29.07 8.02 -7.77
C GLY A 166 28.72 6.67 -8.39
N GLY A 167 27.47 6.47 -8.84
CA GLY A 167 27.03 5.30 -9.57
C GLY A 167 27.22 3.98 -8.80
N VAL A 168 27.29 2.88 -9.56
CA VAL A 168 27.48 1.53 -8.99
C VAL A 168 28.76 1.42 -8.18
N ASP A 169 29.85 2.04 -8.63
CA ASP A 169 31.15 1.99 -7.96
C ASP A 169 31.11 2.69 -6.61
N GLY A 170 30.50 3.88 -6.54
CA GLY A 170 30.33 4.63 -5.29
C GLY A 170 29.48 3.86 -4.28
N LEU A 171 28.39 3.23 -4.73
CA LEU A 171 27.55 2.41 -3.86
C LEU A 171 28.24 1.11 -3.40
N THR A 172 29.11 0.53 -4.24
CA THR A 172 29.83 -0.72 -3.94
C THR A 172 31.05 -0.49 -3.05
N ALA A 173 31.73 0.65 -3.21
CA ALA A 173 32.85 1.06 -2.37
C ALA A 173 32.42 1.41 -0.94
N TRP A 174 31.11 1.53 -0.70
CA TRP A 174 30.52 1.67 0.62
C TRP A 174 31.01 0.58 1.58
N PRO A 175 31.72 0.93 2.66
CA PRO A 175 32.16 -0.07 3.64
C PRO A 175 30.92 -0.71 4.27
N ARG A 176 30.82 -2.04 4.18
CA ARG A 176 29.79 -2.82 4.88
C ARG A 176 29.99 -2.69 6.39
N LEU A 177 29.42 -1.65 6.98
CA LEU A 177 29.30 -1.49 8.42
C LEU A 177 28.22 -2.47 8.91
N HIS A 178 28.61 -3.76 8.98
CA HIS A 178 27.87 -4.90 9.54
C HIS A 178 26.64 -5.42 8.76
N GLY A 179 26.82 -6.52 8.01
CA GLY A 179 25.73 -7.33 7.43
C GLY A 179 26.17 -8.18 6.22
N PRO A 180 25.59 -9.39 5.99
CA PRO A 180 26.03 -10.30 4.93
C PRO A 180 25.79 -9.72 3.52
N ALA A 181 26.58 -10.21 2.57
CA ALA A 181 26.60 -9.76 1.19
C ALA A 181 25.22 -9.81 0.52
N MET A 182 24.74 -8.69 -0.02
CA MET A 182 23.82 -8.75 -1.15
C MET A 182 24.60 -9.25 -2.35
N THR A 183 24.47 -10.53 -2.67
CA THR A 183 24.84 -11.08 -3.98
C THR A 183 23.82 -10.58 -5.01
N TRP A 184 24.26 -9.66 -5.86
CA TRP A 184 23.54 -9.30 -7.07
C TRP A 184 23.76 -10.39 -8.12
N THR A 185 22.78 -11.24 -8.35
CA THR A 185 22.73 -12.05 -9.57
C THR A 185 22.05 -11.23 -10.65
N SER A 186 22.83 -10.66 -11.56
CA SER A 186 22.31 -10.13 -12.83
C SER A 186 21.81 -11.33 -13.65
N GLY A 187 20.50 -11.57 -13.62
CA GLY A 187 19.86 -12.45 -14.59
C GLY A 187 19.80 -11.72 -15.94
N SER A 188 20.77 -11.98 -16.81
CA SER A 188 20.60 -11.72 -18.24
C SER A 188 19.51 -12.66 -18.76
N SER A 189 18.46 -12.08 -19.34
CA SER A 189 17.46 -12.75 -20.16
C SER A 189 18.07 -13.59 -21.27
#